data_AF-A0A9D8P588-F1
#
_entry.id   AF-A0A9D8P588-F1
#
_cell.length_a   1.000
_cell.length_b   1.000
_cell.length_c   1.000
_cell.angle_alpha   90.00
_cell.angle_beta   90.00
_cell.angle_gamma   90.00
#
_symmetry.space_group_name_H-M   'P 1'
#
loop_
_entity.id
_entity.type
_entity.pdbx_description
1 polymer ?
#
loop_
_entity_poly.entity_id
_entity_poly.type
_entity_poly.pdbx_seq_one_letter_code
_entity_poly.pdbx_strand_id
1 'polypeptide(L)'
;MKKGNLKRWGILLGVMLLMYGCATSGDVQILDKDIQRLNSQMSQVQKEREPVKKEIEALRAELTAFKKETEINHSSMQAENQKTRADLLLRIETLQSEIRNLSTGVDEYKELSKTPSKEIARTKQEVEVRLRILEEKGKAFDEKNRSFEEKNRSFEDKSRSVDERLRAMEDRLKGLDTKMAKLSEVEKPPPPKEPPVEPKTVSTTAGNLYRDAYETFQRGDLDGSRRKFEAFLKTYPNMELSDNAQFCIGETYFQKRDYEKAILEYEKVIVKYPEGDKVSAALLKQGLAFLELGDKTNGRNLLKRVTDRYPQSEQADIARKKLETLK
;
A
#
# COMPACT_ATOMS: atom_id res chain seq x y z
N MET A 1 -126.81 -87.34 12.27
CA MET A 1 -125.96 -87.35 13.49
C MET A 1 -124.73 -88.21 13.19
N LYS A 2 -123.59 -87.61 12.81
CA LYS A 2 -122.50 -87.14 13.67
C LYS A 2 -121.95 -88.25 14.58
N LYS A 3 -120.79 -88.83 14.20
CA LYS A 3 -119.66 -89.20 15.09
C LYS A 3 -118.51 -89.98 14.40
N GLY A 4 -118.69 -90.48 13.17
CA GLY A 4 -117.67 -91.29 12.49
C GLY A 4 -116.48 -90.53 11.86
N ASN A 5 -116.70 -89.34 11.29
CA ASN A 5 -115.67 -88.65 10.49
C ASN A 5 -114.70 -87.75 11.28
N LEU A 6 -114.99 -87.47 12.55
CA LEU A 6 -114.10 -86.63 13.39
C LEU A 6 -112.86 -87.40 13.86
N LYS A 7 -112.95 -88.73 14.03
CA LYS A 7 -111.78 -89.57 14.36
C LYS A 7 -110.79 -89.66 13.20
N ARG A 8 -111.25 -89.75 11.95
CA ARG A 8 -110.36 -89.83 10.78
C ARG A 8 -109.57 -88.55 10.53
N TRP A 9 -110.20 -87.38 10.71
CA TRP A 9 -109.49 -86.10 10.61
C TRP A 9 -108.59 -85.82 11.81
N GLY A 10 -108.98 -86.23 13.03
CA GLY A 10 -108.08 -86.15 14.20
C GLY A 10 -106.82 -87.02 14.07
N ILE A 11 -106.93 -88.18 13.44
CA ILE A 11 -105.77 -89.05 13.14
C ILE A 11 -104.91 -88.44 12.03
N LEU A 12 -105.51 -87.90 10.96
CA LEU A 12 -104.75 -87.24 9.89
C LEU A 12 -104.04 -85.96 10.36
N LEU A 13 -104.68 -85.13 11.19
CA LEU A 13 -104.05 -83.94 11.77
C LEU A 13 -102.97 -84.30 12.80
N GLY A 14 -103.17 -85.36 13.59
CA GLY A 14 -102.18 -85.87 14.54
C GLY A 14 -100.96 -86.48 13.84
N VAL A 15 -101.14 -87.16 12.71
CA VAL A 15 -100.03 -87.69 11.89
C VAL A 15 -99.30 -86.56 11.16
N MET A 16 -100.00 -85.51 10.70
CA MET A 16 -99.38 -84.34 10.07
C MET A 16 -98.53 -83.52 11.07
N LEU A 17 -98.95 -83.43 12.34
CA LEU A 17 -98.18 -82.81 13.43
C LEU A 17 -97.00 -83.67 13.91
N LEU A 18 -97.07 -85.00 13.78
CA LEU A 18 -95.95 -85.92 14.06
C LEU A 18 -94.94 -85.97 12.91
N MET A 19 -95.33 -85.64 11.68
CA MET A 19 -94.45 -85.66 10.49
C MET A 19 -93.70 -84.33 10.25
N TYR A 20 -94.09 -83.24 10.93
CA TYR A 20 -93.40 -81.94 10.86
C TYR A 20 -92.47 -81.64 12.05
N GLY A 21 -92.27 -82.61 12.94
CA GLY A 21 -91.60 -82.40 14.23
C GLY A 21 -90.66 -83.53 14.66
N CYS A 22 -89.92 -84.13 13.72
CA CYS A 22 -88.84 -85.07 14.05
C CYS A 22 -87.56 -84.64 13.34
N ALA A 23 -86.92 -83.58 13.84
CA ALA A 23 -85.46 -83.57 13.82
C ALA A 23 -85.04 -84.86 14.55
N THR A 24 -84.36 -85.78 13.87
CA THR A 24 -83.96 -87.03 14.50
C THR A 24 -82.97 -86.71 15.63
N SER A 25 -82.92 -87.52 16.69
CA SER A 25 -81.95 -87.31 17.77
C SER A 25 -80.49 -87.25 17.26
N GLY A 26 -80.22 -87.89 16.12
CA GLY A 26 -78.95 -87.77 15.38
C GLY A 26 -78.70 -86.37 14.83
N ASP A 27 -79.68 -85.74 14.19
CA ASP A 27 -79.54 -84.36 13.66
C ASP A 27 -79.29 -83.34 14.78
N VAL A 28 -79.93 -83.52 15.94
CA VAL A 28 -79.72 -82.68 17.13
C VAL A 28 -78.32 -82.88 17.71
N GLN A 29 -77.80 -84.11 17.72
CA GLN A 29 -76.43 -84.40 18.19
C GLN A 29 -75.35 -83.88 17.24
N ILE A 30 -75.59 -83.92 15.92
CA ILE A 30 -74.69 -83.34 14.92
C ILE A 30 -74.65 -81.82 15.11
N LEU A 31 -75.82 -81.20 15.25
CA LEU A 31 -75.92 -79.76 15.48
C LEU A 31 -75.23 -79.33 16.79
N ASP A 32 -75.35 -80.12 17.87
CA ASP A 32 -74.64 -79.85 19.14
C ASP A 32 -73.11 -79.94 18.97
N LYS A 33 -72.60 -80.95 18.25
CA LYS A 33 -71.17 -81.06 17.93
C LYS A 33 -70.68 -79.90 17.08
N ASP A 34 -71.47 -79.46 16.09
CA ASP A 34 -71.12 -78.32 15.26
C ASP A 34 -71.16 -77.02 16.05
N ILE A 35 -72.13 -76.82 16.96
CA ILE A 35 -72.18 -75.69 17.89
C ILE A 35 -70.96 -75.68 18.80
N GLN A 36 -70.56 -76.83 19.37
CA GLN A 36 -69.35 -76.93 20.19
C GLN A 36 -68.08 -76.62 19.39
N ARG A 37 -67.99 -77.13 18.14
CA ARG A 37 -66.88 -76.84 17.23
C ARG A 37 -66.82 -75.35 16.89
N LEU A 38 -67.94 -74.74 16.52
CA LEU A 38 -68.06 -73.30 16.27
C LEU A 38 -67.68 -72.47 17.49
N ASN A 39 -68.13 -72.85 18.69
CA ASN A 39 -67.76 -72.17 19.94
C ASN A 39 -66.25 -72.28 20.21
N SER A 40 -65.65 -73.45 19.96
CA SER A 40 -64.20 -73.63 20.09
C SER A 40 -63.41 -72.77 19.08
N GLN A 41 -63.86 -72.70 17.83
CA GLN A 41 -63.26 -71.85 16.79
C GLN A 41 -63.43 -70.36 17.10
N MET A 42 -64.61 -69.95 17.57
CA MET A 42 -64.87 -68.57 17.99
C MET A 42 -63.98 -68.18 19.17
N SER A 43 -63.81 -69.06 20.16
CA SER A 43 -62.91 -68.84 21.28
C SER A 43 -61.45 -68.73 20.84
N GLN A 44 -61.01 -69.56 19.89
CA GLN A 44 -59.66 -69.49 19.34
C GLN A 44 -59.43 -68.17 18.59
N VAL A 45 -60.37 -67.75 17.74
CA VAL A 45 -60.29 -66.47 17.02
C VAL A 45 -60.29 -65.28 18.00
N GLN A 46 -61.08 -65.34 19.08
CA GLN A 46 -61.06 -64.32 20.13
C GLN A 46 -59.70 -64.27 20.84
N LYS A 47 -59.08 -65.44 21.10
CA LYS A 47 -57.76 -65.54 21.72
C LYS A 47 -56.64 -64.98 20.83
N GLU A 48 -56.74 -65.16 19.51
CA GLU A 48 -55.80 -64.62 18.52
C GLU A 48 -56.02 -63.12 18.27
N ARG A 49 -57.24 -62.60 18.44
CA ARG A 49 -57.56 -61.17 18.26
C ARG A 49 -56.93 -60.26 19.33
N GLU A 50 -56.86 -60.71 20.57
CA GLU A 50 -56.32 -59.90 21.68
C GLU A 50 -54.85 -59.47 21.51
N PRO A 51 -53.90 -60.35 21.16
CA PRO A 51 -52.51 -59.93 20.91
C PRO A 51 -52.40 -58.99 19.70
N VAL A 52 -53.14 -59.26 18.61
CA VAL A 52 -53.16 -58.38 17.42
C VAL A 52 -53.69 -56.99 17.77
N LYS A 53 -54.73 -56.90 18.62
CA LYS A 53 -55.26 -55.61 19.08
C LYS A 53 -54.21 -54.83 19.88
N LYS A 54 -53.47 -55.49 20.76
CA LYS A 54 -52.37 -54.86 21.52
C LYS A 54 -51.25 -54.37 20.61
N GLU A 55 -50.90 -55.13 19.59
CA GLU A 55 -49.89 -54.75 18.61
C GLU A 55 -50.33 -53.52 17.79
N ILE A 56 -51.61 -53.47 17.36
CA ILE A 56 -52.18 -52.29 16.70
C ILE A 56 -52.14 -51.06 17.63
N GLU A 57 -52.44 -51.22 18.92
CA GLU A 57 -52.37 -50.12 19.89
C GLU A 57 -50.92 -49.64 20.11
N ALA A 58 -49.96 -50.57 20.17
CA ALA A 58 -48.53 -50.25 20.27
C ALA A 58 -48.03 -49.50 19.02
N LEU A 59 -48.34 -50.00 17.83
CA LEU A 59 -47.96 -49.36 16.56
C LEU A 59 -48.61 -47.97 16.42
N ARG A 60 -49.84 -47.79 16.90
CA ARG A 60 -50.48 -46.46 16.94
C ARG A 60 -49.73 -45.50 17.86
N ALA A 61 -49.28 -45.97 19.03
CA ALA A 61 -48.49 -45.16 19.95
C ALA A 61 -47.11 -44.79 19.36
N GLU A 62 -46.45 -45.73 18.69
CA GLU A 62 -45.20 -45.45 17.98
C GLU A 62 -45.41 -44.45 16.83
N LEU A 63 -46.49 -44.60 16.07
CA LEU A 63 -46.81 -43.68 14.98
C LEU A 63 -47.10 -42.26 15.48
N THR A 64 -47.77 -42.09 16.63
CA THR A 64 -47.99 -40.76 17.22
C THR A 64 -46.69 -40.17 17.76
N ALA A 65 -45.84 -40.97 18.38
CA ALA A 65 -44.51 -40.54 18.83
C ALA A 65 -43.65 -40.09 17.64
N PHE A 66 -43.60 -40.88 16.58
CA PHE A 66 -42.86 -40.57 15.36
C PHE A 66 -43.38 -39.30 14.69
N LYS A 67 -44.71 -39.13 14.56
CA LYS A 67 -45.31 -37.89 14.02
C LYS A 67 -44.88 -36.67 14.83
N LYS A 68 -44.93 -36.75 16.16
CA LYS A 68 -44.51 -35.67 17.04
C LYS A 68 -43.02 -35.34 16.86
N GLU A 69 -42.16 -36.35 16.75
CA GLU A 69 -40.74 -36.16 16.48
C GLU A 69 -40.50 -35.49 15.12
N THR A 70 -41.21 -35.91 14.07
CA THR A 70 -41.10 -35.27 12.76
C THR A 70 -41.56 -33.82 12.76
N GLU A 71 -42.60 -33.47 13.52
CA GLU A 71 -43.06 -32.08 13.67
C GLU A 71 -42.04 -31.22 14.43
N ILE A 72 -41.43 -31.77 15.49
CA ILE A 72 -40.37 -31.10 16.24
C ILE A 72 -39.15 -30.88 15.35
N ASN A 73 -38.70 -31.90 14.63
CA ASN A 73 -37.56 -31.80 13.72
C ASN A 73 -37.85 -30.79 12.59
N HIS A 74 -39.06 -30.81 12.04
CA HIS A 74 -39.45 -29.86 10.99
C HIS A 74 -39.46 -28.41 11.50
N SER A 75 -40.05 -28.15 12.66
CA SER A 75 -40.09 -26.81 13.26
C SER A 75 -38.70 -26.32 13.66
N SER A 76 -37.84 -27.19 14.21
CA SER A 76 -36.45 -26.88 14.51
C SER A 76 -35.66 -26.53 13.24
N MET A 77 -35.79 -27.34 12.20
CA MET A 77 -35.15 -27.09 10.90
C MET A 77 -35.64 -25.78 10.26
N GLN A 78 -36.93 -25.46 10.35
CA GLN A 78 -37.46 -24.18 9.87
C GLN A 78 -36.90 -22.99 10.65
N ALA A 79 -36.81 -23.08 11.98
CA ALA A 79 -36.25 -22.02 12.82
C ALA A 79 -34.77 -21.79 12.51
N GLU A 80 -33.99 -22.86 12.33
CA GLU A 80 -32.59 -22.75 11.91
C GLU A 80 -32.46 -22.13 10.53
N ASN A 81 -33.28 -22.56 9.55
CA ASN A 81 -33.29 -21.99 8.21
C ASN A 81 -33.63 -20.49 8.22
N GLN A 82 -34.60 -20.07 9.03
CA GLN A 82 -34.96 -18.66 9.20
C GLN A 82 -33.80 -17.86 9.82
N LYS A 83 -33.13 -18.42 10.83
CA LYS A 83 -31.96 -17.80 11.46
C LYS A 83 -30.82 -17.62 10.46
N THR A 84 -30.48 -18.65 9.69
CA THR A 84 -29.44 -18.58 8.65
C THR A 84 -29.81 -17.57 7.56
N ARG A 85 -31.07 -17.52 7.14
CA ARG A 85 -31.54 -16.51 6.17
C ARG A 85 -31.35 -15.09 6.70
N ALA A 86 -31.71 -14.83 7.96
CA ALA A 86 -31.54 -13.52 8.57
C ALA A 86 -30.05 -13.11 8.67
N ASP A 87 -29.18 -14.04 9.08
CA ASP A 87 -27.74 -13.82 9.14
C ASP A 87 -27.14 -13.51 7.76
N LEU A 88 -27.54 -14.27 6.75
CA LEU A 88 -27.11 -14.04 5.36
C LEU A 88 -27.58 -12.67 4.84
N LEU A 89 -28.81 -12.26 5.15
CA LEU A 89 -29.31 -10.95 4.75
C LEU A 89 -28.51 -9.82 5.39
N LEU A 90 -28.24 -9.90 6.70
CA LEU A 90 -27.41 -8.92 7.40
C LEU A 90 -26.00 -8.82 6.77
N ARG A 91 -25.40 -9.96 6.43
CA ARG A 91 -24.09 -10.00 5.79
C ARG A 91 -24.11 -9.42 4.37
N ILE A 92 -25.18 -9.64 3.61
CA ILE A 92 -25.38 -9.02 2.30
C ILE A 92 -25.50 -7.50 2.44
N GLU A 93 -26.28 -6.99 3.38
CA GLU A 93 -26.42 -5.55 3.63
C GLU A 93 -25.09 -4.91 4.04
N THR A 94 -24.32 -5.58 4.89
CA THR A 94 -22.98 -5.14 5.31
C THR A 94 -22.05 -5.05 4.10
N LEU A 95 -21.98 -6.11 3.28
CA LEU A 95 -21.16 -6.11 2.07
C LEU A 95 -21.60 -5.04 1.06
N GLN A 96 -22.91 -4.80 0.92
CA GLN A 96 -23.42 -3.72 0.07
C GLN A 96 -22.99 -2.35 0.56
N SER A 97 -22.96 -2.11 1.87
CA SER A 97 -22.45 -0.87 2.46
C SER A 97 -20.96 -0.70 2.20
N GLU A 98 -20.16 -1.75 2.40
CA GLU A 98 -18.72 -1.74 2.11
C GLU A 98 -18.43 -1.45 0.63
N ILE A 99 -19.17 -2.09 -0.29
CA ILE A 99 -19.04 -1.85 -1.73
C ILE A 99 -19.37 -0.39 -2.08
N ARG A 100 -20.43 0.20 -1.49
CA ARG A 100 -20.75 1.62 -1.69
C ARG A 100 -19.62 2.53 -1.21
N ASN A 101 -19.08 2.27 -0.02
CA ASN A 101 -17.98 3.05 0.54
C ASN A 101 -16.73 2.95 -0.35
N LEU A 102 -16.39 1.75 -0.83
CA LEU A 102 -15.29 1.55 -1.77
C LEU A 102 -15.53 2.27 -3.10
N SER A 103 -16.75 2.22 -3.64
CA SER A 103 -17.12 2.93 -4.87
C SER A 103 -16.90 4.43 -4.73
N THR A 104 -17.37 5.03 -3.63
CA THR A 104 -17.14 6.46 -3.34
C THR A 104 -15.65 6.78 -3.23
N GLY A 105 -14.87 5.95 -2.54
CA GLY A 105 -13.43 6.12 -2.42
C GLY A 105 -12.70 6.04 -3.77
N VAL A 106 -13.15 5.17 -4.69
CA VAL A 106 -12.61 5.10 -6.05
C VAL A 106 -12.92 6.37 -6.85
N ASP A 107 -14.12 6.93 -6.71
CA ASP A 107 -14.48 8.18 -7.38
C ASP A 107 -13.69 9.38 -6.84
N GLU A 108 -13.51 9.47 -5.52
CA GLU A 108 -12.66 10.48 -4.88
C GLU A 108 -11.21 10.35 -5.34
N TYR A 109 -10.66 9.13 -5.36
CA TYR A 109 -9.30 8.89 -5.86
C TYR A 109 -9.16 9.30 -7.32
N LYS A 110 -10.16 8.98 -8.15
CA LYS A 110 -10.19 9.37 -9.56
C LYS A 110 -10.18 10.89 -9.71
N GLU A 111 -10.97 11.64 -8.93
CA GLU A 111 -10.92 13.10 -8.95
C GLU A 111 -9.58 13.65 -8.44
N LEU A 112 -9.04 13.12 -7.35
CA LEU A 112 -7.72 13.50 -6.82
C LEU A 112 -6.61 13.26 -7.85
N SER A 113 -6.68 12.19 -8.65
CA SER A 113 -5.68 11.89 -9.68
C SER A 113 -5.70 12.86 -10.88
N LYS A 114 -6.82 13.56 -11.13
CA LYS A 114 -6.93 14.52 -12.24
C LYS A 114 -6.12 15.78 -12.02
N THR A 115 -6.03 16.28 -10.79
CA THR A 115 -5.35 17.56 -10.49
C THR A 115 -3.84 17.48 -10.74
N PRO A 116 -3.10 16.49 -10.20
CA PRO A 116 -1.69 16.30 -10.54
C PRO A 116 -1.47 16.09 -12.03
N SER A 117 -2.36 15.35 -12.70
CA SER A 117 -2.26 15.13 -14.16
C SER A 117 -2.35 16.44 -14.95
N LYS A 118 -3.24 17.35 -14.55
CA LYS A 118 -3.36 18.68 -15.15
C LYS A 118 -2.16 19.58 -14.83
N GLU A 119 -1.67 19.54 -13.60
CA GLU A 119 -0.49 20.30 -13.19
C GLU A 119 0.76 19.83 -13.93
N ILE A 120 0.98 18.52 -14.04
CA ILE A 120 2.07 17.93 -14.83
C ILE A 120 1.98 18.37 -16.28
N ALA A 121 0.78 18.35 -16.89
CA ALA A 121 0.58 18.82 -18.26
C ALA A 121 0.93 20.31 -18.41
N ARG A 122 0.52 21.15 -17.45
CA ARG A 122 0.83 22.58 -17.42
C ARG A 122 2.33 22.83 -17.25
N THR A 123 2.97 22.16 -16.30
CA THR A 123 4.42 22.28 -16.06
C THR A 123 5.21 21.79 -17.26
N LYS A 124 4.79 20.70 -17.91
CA LYS A 124 5.42 20.23 -19.15
C LYS A 124 5.39 21.32 -20.23
N GLN A 125 4.23 21.97 -20.43
CA GLN A 125 4.09 23.04 -21.41
C GLN A 125 4.96 24.26 -21.05
N GLU A 126 5.03 24.63 -19.78
CA GLU A 126 5.88 25.73 -19.31
C GLU A 126 7.38 25.43 -19.53
N VAL A 127 7.82 24.21 -19.19
CA VAL A 127 9.20 23.77 -19.41
C VAL A 127 9.55 23.77 -20.89
N GLU A 128 8.64 23.32 -21.76
CA GLU A 128 8.84 23.27 -23.20
C GLU A 128 8.99 24.67 -23.82
N VAL A 129 8.24 25.66 -23.33
CA VAL A 129 8.41 27.07 -23.72
C VAL A 129 9.75 27.62 -23.23
N ARG A 130 10.11 27.37 -21.97
CA ARG A 130 11.39 27.82 -21.40
C ARG A 130 12.58 27.21 -22.14
N LEU A 131 12.47 25.94 -22.54
CA LEU A 131 13.52 25.25 -23.30
C LEU A 131 13.73 25.90 -24.66
N ARG A 132 12.65 26.20 -25.40
CA ARG A 132 12.74 26.96 -26.67
C ARG A 132 13.42 28.31 -26.50
N ILE A 133 13.05 29.06 -25.46
CA ILE A 133 13.67 30.37 -25.18
C ILE A 133 15.15 30.21 -24.85
N LEU A 134 15.53 29.18 -24.09
CA LEU A 134 16.93 28.90 -23.77
C LEU A 134 17.73 28.51 -25.02
N GLU A 135 17.17 27.71 -25.91
CA GLU A 135 17.79 27.35 -27.19
C GLU A 135 18.02 28.59 -28.07
N GLU A 136 17.03 29.49 -28.18
CA GLU A 136 17.19 30.76 -28.91
C GLU A 136 18.25 31.65 -28.27
N LYS A 137 18.25 31.77 -26.94
CA LYS A 137 19.29 32.52 -26.21
C LYS A 137 20.68 31.92 -26.39
N GLY A 138 20.78 30.59 -26.43
CA GLY A 138 22.03 29.88 -26.71
C GLY A 138 22.57 30.25 -28.08
N LYS A 139 21.74 30.18 -29.13
CA LYS A 139 22.12 30.59 -30.49
C LYS A 139 22.57 32.05 -30.55
N ALA A 140 21.82 32.96 -29.93
CA ALA A 140 22.18 34.38 -29.89
C ALA A 140 23.48 34.64 -29.12
N PHE A 141 23.72 33.87 -28.04
CA PHE A 141 24.96 33.94 -27.28
C PHE A 141 26.16 33.44 -28.10
N ASP A 142 26.02 32.32 -28.81
CA ASP A 142 27.06 31.78 -29.68
C ASP A 142 27.43 32.77 -30.81
N GLU A 143 26.42 33.41 -31.40
CA GLU A 143 26.60 34.41 -32.44
C GLU A 143 27.31 35.67 -31.90
N LYS A 144 26.93 36.11 -30.70
CA LYS A 144 27.62 37.20 -30.00
C LYS A 144 29.06 36.83 -29.64
N ASN A 145 29.32 35.60 -29.22
CA ASN A 145 30.66 35.13 -28.87
C ASN A 145 31.57 35.09 -30.10
N ARG A 146 31.05 34.63 -31.25
CA ARG A 146 31.76 34.68 -32.53
C ARG A 146 32.14 36.11 -32.94
N SER A 147 31.19 37.05 -32.83
CA SER A 147 31.48 38.47 -33.11
C SER A 147 32.50 39.08 -32.14
N PHE A 148 32.47 38.65 -30.87
CA PHE A 148 33.45 39.09 -29.88
C PHE A 148 34.84 38.54 -30.21
N GLU A 149 34.97 37.26 -30.57
CA GLU A 149 36.23 36.66 -31.00
C GLU A 149 36.84 37.35 -32.23
N GLU A 150 36.01 37.73 -33.21
CA GLU A 150 36.46 38.51 -34.38
C GLU A 150 37.00 39.89 -33.98
N LYS A 151 36.29 40.60 -33.10
CA LYS A 151 36.76 41.88 -32.56
C LYS A 151 38.05 41.73 -31.78
N ASN A 152 38.17 40.65 -31.01
CA ASN A 152 39.36 40.38 -30.21
C ASN A 152 40.58 40.09 -31.11
N ARG A 153 40.41 39.31 -32.19
CA ARG A 153 41.46 39.13 -33.21
C ARG A 153 41.85 40.45 -33.87
N SER A 154 40.88 41.26 -34.28
CA SER A 154 41.17 42.58 -34.87
C SER A 154 41.91 43.50 -33.88
N PHE A 155 41.60 43.42 -32.59
CA PHE A 155 42.30 44.16 -31.55
C PHE A 155 43.73 43.64 -31.34
N GLU A 156 43.93 42.32 -31.30
CA GLU A 156 45.26 41.71 -31.24
C GLU A 156 46.14 42.12 -32.43
N ASP A 157 45.60 42.12 -33.65
CA ASP A 157 46.33 42.56 -34.85
C ASP A 157 46.73 44.04 -34.77
N LYS A 158 45.83 44.90 -34.25
CA LYS A 158 46.15 46.31 -33.98
C LYS A 158 47.21 46.45 -32.90
N SER A 159 47.14 45.66 -31.83
CA SER A 159 48.14 45.66 -30.76
C SER A 159 49.52 45.27 -31.31
N ARG A 160 49.60 44.23 -32.14
CA ARG A 160 50.85 43.84 -32.82
C ARG A 160 51.40 44.96 -33.69
N SER A 161 50.53 45.66 -34.44
CA SER A 161 50.95 46.81 -35.25
C SER A 161 51.49 47.96 -34.40
N VAL A 162 50.89 48.21 -33.23
CA VAL A 162 51.40 49.20 -32.27
C VAL A 162 52.75 48.75 -31.71
N ASP A 163 52.91 47.48 -31.33
CA ASP A 163 54.17 46.93 -30.83
C ASP A 163 55.29 47.02 -31.88
N GLU A 164 54.99 46.76 -33.16
CA GLU A 164 55.94 46.94 -34.26
C GLU A 164 56.37 48.40 -34.43
N ARG A 165 55.41 49.34 -34.35
CA ARG A 165 55.72 50.78 -34.37
C ARG A 165 56.53 51.20 -33.16
N LEU A 166 56.24 50.65 -31.98
CA LEU A 166 56.97 50.92 -30.76
C LEU A 166 58.41 50.44 -30.90
N ARG A 167 58.64 49.22 -31.38
CA ARG A 167 59.98 48.70 -31.67
C ARG A 167 60.72 49.55 -32.70
N ALA A 168 60.05 49.94 -33.80
CA ALA A 168 60.66 50.82 -34.79
C ALA A 168 61.02 52.20 -34.21
N MET A 169 60.20 52.71 -33.28
CA MET A 169 60.47 53.96 -32.57
C MET A 169 61.60 53.81 -31.56
N GLU A 170 61.66 52.69 -30.82
CA GLU A 170 62.76 52.33 -29.92
C GLU A 170 64.08 52.16 -30.69
N ASP A 171 64.07 51.54 -31.87
CA ASP A 171 65.26 51.39 -32.70
C ASP A 171 65.73 52.75 -33.26
N ARG A 172 64.79 53.64 -33.60
CA ARG A 172 65.09 55.03 -33.95
C ARG A 172 65.66 55.81 -32.76
N LEU A 173 65.10 55.62 -31.57
CA LEU A 173 65.60 56.20 -30.32
C LEU A 173 66.99 55.66 -30.01
N LYS A 174 67.24 54.36 -30.11
CA LYS A 174 68.59 53.77 -30.01
C LYS A 174 69.52 54.33 -31.07
N GLY A 175 69.09 54.54 -32.31
CA GLY A 175 69.90 55.17 -33.34
C GLY A 175 70.25 56.64 -33.04
N LEU A 176 69.34 57.36 -32.38
CA LEU A 176 69.56 58.71 -31.86
C LEU A 176 70.47 58.69 -30.62
N ASP A 177 70.26 57.74 -29.69
CA ASP A 177 71.09 57.49 -28.52
C ASP A 177 72.47 57.02 -28.92
N THR A 178 72.66 56.28 -30.02
CA THR A 178 73.99 55.88 -30.52
C THR A 178 74.70 57.08 -31.18
N LYS A 179 73.94 58.02 -31.74
CA LYS A 179 74.45 59.33 -32.19
C LYS A 179 74.76 60.27 -31.01
N MET A 180 73.98 60.21 -29.93
CA MET A 180 74.21 60.96 -28.68
C MET A 180 75.27 60.32 -27.78
N ALA A 181 75.46 59.00 -27.82
CA ALA A 181 76.49 58.25 -27.08
C ALA A 181 77.87 58.34 -27.74
N LYS A 182 77.96 58.86 -28.97
CA LYS A 182 79.22 59.43 -29.50
C LYS A 182 79.57 60.80 -28.88
N LEU A 183 78.75 61.32 -27.96
CA LEU A 183 78.95 62.60 -27.29
C LEU A 183 78.85 62.57 -25.75
N SER A 184 78.45 61.48 -25.10
CA SER A 184 78.59 61.38 -23.64
C SER A 184 78.41 59.97 -23.13
N GLU A 185 79.51 59.44 -22.59
CA GLU A 185 79.61 58.30 -21.69
C GLU A 185 79.02 58.69 -20.31
N VAL A 186 78.30 57.77 -19.66
CA VAL A 186 78.26 57.53 -18.19
C VAL A 186 77.06 56.61 -17.85
N GLU A 187 77.43 55.38 -17.50
CA GLU A 187 76.96 54.50 -16.42
C GLU A 187 75.50 54.52 -15.91
N LYS A 188 74.88 53.34 -15.98
CA LYS A 188 73.73 52.88 -15.18
C LYS A 188 74.16 52.52 -13.75
N PRO A 189 73.21 52.49 -12.81
CA PRO A 189 73.06 51.28 -12.00
C PRO A 189 71.59 50.77 -11.86
N PRO A 190 71.39 49.45 -11.69
CA PRO A 190 70.12 48.79 -11.35
C PRO A 190 70.02 48.58 -9.81
N PRO A 191 68.87 48.18 -9.21
CA PRO A 191 68.62 46.74 -9.10
C PRO A 191 67.13 46.29 -9.03
N PRO A 192 66.90 44.96 -9.05
CA PRO A 192 65.59 44.31 -9.17
C PRO A 192 65.19 43.42 -7.95
N LYS A 193 63.95 42.91 -8.03
CA LYS A 193 63.41 41.61 -7.53
C LYS A 193 62.88 41.49 -6.08
N GLU A 194 61.57 41.28 -6.02
CA GLU A 194 60.89 40.34 -5.11
C GLU A 194 61.29 38.88 -5.41
N PRO A 195 61.26 37.99 -4.41
CA PRO A 195 61.11 36.55 -4.62
C PRO A 195 59.76 35.97 -4.12
N PRO A 196 59.41 34.75 -4.58
CA PRO A 196 58.04 34.23 -4.70
C PRO A 196 57.71 33.16 -3.65
N VAL A 197 56.42 32.84 -3.51
CA VAL A 197 55.92 31.75 -2.65
C VAL A 197 55.38 30.59 -3.50
N GLU A 198 55.89 29.39 -3.24
CA GLU A 198 55.29 28.10 -3.63
C GLU A 198 54.86 27.29 -2.38
N PRO A 199 53.95 26.29 -2.53
CA PRO A 199 52.94 25.94 -1.53
C PRO A 199 53.12 24.57 -0.85
N LYS A 200 52.68 24.44 0.41
CA LYS A 200 52.37 23.17 1.11
C LYS A 200 51.32 23.35 2.24
N THR A 201 50.01 23.31 1.96
CA THR A 201 48.96 23.16 3.00
C THR A 201 47.61 22.74 2.39
N VAL A 202 47.33 21.44 2.26
CA VAL A 202 46.00 20.95 1.81
C VAL A 202 45.13 20.47 2.98
N SER A 203 45.73 19.94 4.05
CA SER A 203 44.98 19.38 5.20
C SER A 203 44.34 20.47 6.09
N THR A 204 45.00 21.62 6.28
CA THR A 204 44.43 22.75 7.05
C THR A 204 43.29 23.47 6.32
N THR A 205 43.28 23.48 4.99
CA THR A 205 42.33 24.28 4.20
C THR A 205 40.92 23.67 4.19
N ALA A 206 40.81 22.34 4.03
CA ALA A 206 39.51 21.67 4.00
C ALA A 206 38.78 21.73 5.34
N GLY A 207 39.49 21.45 6.45
CA GLY A 207 38.92 21.56 7.80
C GLY A 207 38.50 23.00 8.15
N ASN A 208 39.25 24.01 7.70
CA ASN A 208 38.90 25.42 7.88
C ASN A 208 37.63 25.81 7.12
N LEU A 209 37.50 25.38 5.86
CA LEU A 209 36.31 25.66 5.04
C LEU A 209 35.05 24.99 5.60
N TYR A 210 35.16 23.74 6.05
CA TYR A 210 34.04 23.05 6.70
C TYR A 210 33.62 23.76 8.00
N ARG A 211 34.59 24.12 8.84
CA ARG A 211 34.33 24.82 10.11
C ARG A 211 33.64 26.16 9.90
N ASP A 212 34.11 26.98 8.95
CA ASP A 212 33.47 28.26 8.63
C ASP A 212 32.01 28.08 8.13
N ALA A 213 31.75 27.05 7.32
CA ALA A 213 30.40 26.69 6.90
C ALA A 213 29.50 26.30 8.09
N TYR A 214 30.04 25.53 9.03
CA TYR A 214 29.34 25.04 10.22
C TYR A 214 29.12 26.14 11.27
N GLU A 215 30.07 27.06 11.47
CA GLU A 215 29.87 28.25 12.31
C GLU A 215 28.78 29.17 11.74
N THR A 216 28.74 29.29 10.41
CA THR A 216 27.67 30.04 9.73
C THR A 216 26.30 29.36 9.92
N PHE A 217 26.26 28.02 9.90
CA PHE A 217 25.06 27.24 10.22
C PHE A 217 24.56 27.52 11.64
N GLN A 218 25.46 27.46 12.62
CA GLN A 218 25.13 27.69 14.04
C GLN A 218 24.63 29.11 14.31
N ARG A 219 25.07 30.10 13.53
CA ARG A 219 24.55 31.48 13.59
C ARG A 219 23.16 31.63 12.99
N GLY A 220 22.60 30.59 12.37
CA GLY A 220 21.27 30.61 11.75
C GLY A 220 21.24 31.17 10.33
N ASP A 221 22.39 31.54 9.74
CA ASP A 221 22.45 31.92 8.32
C ASP A 221 22.47 30.64 7.45
N LEU A 222 21.27 30.10 7.25
CA LEU A 222 21.07 28.84 6.53
C LEU A 222 21.48 28.93 5.06
N ASP A 223 21.21 30.06 4.39
CA ASP A 223 21.54 30.23 2.97
C ASP A 223 23.04 30.48 2.77
N GLY A 224 23.68 31.27 3.65
CA GLY A 224 25.13 31.46 3.63
C GLY A 224 25.89 30.19 3.98
N SER A 225 25.43 29.45 4.99
CA SER A 225 25.99 28.15 5.34
C SER A 225 25.90 27.15 4.18
N ARG A 226 24.73 27.06 3.53
CA ARG A 226 24.53 26.19 2.38
C ARG A 226 25.52 26.47 1.26
N ARG A 227 25.69 27.74 0.86
CA ARG A 227 26.67 28.13 -0.17
C ARG A 227 28.10 27.72 0.19
N LYS A 228 28.48 27.81 1.47
CA LYS A 228 29.80 27.41 1.95
C LYS A 228 29.99 25.89 1.92
N PHE A 229 28.99 25.11 2.32
CA PHE A 229 29.04 23.64 2.20
C PHE A 229 29.04 23.18 0.73
N GLU A 230 28.29 23.83 -0.16
CA GLU A 230 28.33 23.56 -1.60
C GLU A 230 29.71 23.85 -2.20
N ALA A 231 30.35 24.96 -1.80
CA ALA A 231 31.72 25.29 -2.22
C ALA A 231 32.75 24.28 -1.68
N PHE A 232 32.58 23.83 -0.43
CA PHE A 232 33.39 22.77 0.17
C PHE A 232 33.26 21.48 -0.66
N LEU A 233 32.05 21.02 -0.95
CA LEU A 233 31.82 19.79 -1.72
C LEU A 233 32.28 19.89 -3.18
N LYS A 234 32.25 21.07 -3.78
CA LYS A 234 32.82 21.30 -5.12
C LYS A 234 34.34 21.09 -5.13
N THR A 235 35.01 21.48 -4.04
CA THR A 235 36.47 21.40 -3.92
C THR A 235 36.92 20.04 -3.39
N TYR A 236 36.13 19.45 -2.47
CA TYR A 236 36.44 18.23 -1.73
C TYR A 236 35.22 17.29 -1.75
N PRO A 237 34.92 16.64 -2.90
CA PRO A 237 33.72 15.82 -3.04
C PRO A 237 33.81 14.47 -2.32
N ASN A 238 35.01 13.91 -2.09
CA ASN A 238 35.21 12.58 -1.52
C ASN A 238 36.21 12.60 -0.35
N MET A 239 35.96 13.48 0.62
CA MET A 239 36.74 13.60 1.85
C MET A 239 35.93 13.12 3.06
N GLU A 240 36.61 12.90 4.17
CA GLU A 240 36.02 12.43 5.44
C GLU A 240 34.85 13.29 5.94
N LEU A 241 34.81 14.58 5.57
CA LEU A 241 33.72 15.50 5.94
C LEU A 241 32.70 15.74 4.83
N SER A 242 32.78 15.05 3.69
CA SER A 242 31.90 15.28 2.54
C SER A 242 30.48 14.78 2.79
N ASP A 243 30.30 13.66 3.51
CA ASP A 243 28.98 13.19 3.92
C ASP A 243 28.33 14.14 4.94
N ASN A 244 29.12 14.62 5.90
CA ASN A 244 28.74 15.63 6.88
C ASN A 244 28.31 16.94 6.20
N ALA A 245 29.09 17.45 5.25
CA ALA A 245 28.77 18.68 4.53
C ALA A 245 27.47 18.53 3.72
N GLN A 246 27.30 17.41 3.02
CA GLN A 246 26.08 17.13 2.24
C GLN A 246 24.86 16.98 3.15
N PHE A 247 25.02 16.36 4.33
CA PHE A 247 23.98 16.26 5.34
C PHE A 247 23.60 17.64 5.90
N CYS A 248 24.57 18.51 6.19
CA CYS A 248 24.31 19.88 6.65
C CYS A 248 23.55 20.71 5.61
N ILE A 249 23.81 20.53 4.31
CA ILE A 249 22.99 21.15 3.25
C ILE A 249 21.52 20.70 3.39
N GLY A 250 21.26 19.41 3.61
CA GLY A 250 19.91 18.91 3.88
C GLY A 250 19.27 19.55 5.12
N GLU A 251 20.02 19.66 6.22
CA GLU A 251 19.54 20.31 7.45
C GLU A 251 19.17 21.78 7.23
N THR A 252 19.92 22.52 6.39
CA THR A 252 19.56 23.92 6.07
C THR A 252 18.20 24.02 5.38
N TYR A 253 17.85 23.08 4.49
CA TYR A 253 16.54 23.06 3.84
C TYR A 253 15.44 22.62 4.80
N PHE A 254 15.72 21.60 5.62
CA PHE A 254 14.80 21.09 6.62
C PHE A 254 14.41 22.18 7.64
N GLN A 255 15.38 22.96 8.13
CA GLN A 255 15.10 24.07 9.05
C GLN A 255 14.30 25.21 8.41
N LYS A 256 14.44 25.42 7.09
CA LYS A 256 13.59 26.34 6.31
C LYS A 256 12.23 25.76 5.96
N ARG A 257 11.92 24.52 6.39
CA ARG A 257 10.70 23.76 6.04
C ARG A 257 10.53 23.52 4.53
N ASP A 258 11.63 23.59 3.77
CA ASP A 258 11.67 23.22 2.36
C ASP A 258 11.98 21.72 2.30
N TYR A 259 10.98 20.91 2.68
CA TYR A 259 11.15 19.49 2.92
C TYR A 259 11.43 18.71 1.63
N GLU A 260 10.88 19.16 0.50
CA GLU A 260 11.14 18.58 -0.82
C GLU A 260 12.64 18.65 -1.17
N LYS A 261 13.27 19.82 -0.99
CA LYS A 261 14.71 19.93 -1.21
C LYS A 261 15.51 19.20 -0.16
N ALA A 262 15.10 19.23 1.11
CA ALA A 262 15.77 18.47 2.16
C ALA A 262 15.83 16.97 1.83
N ILE A 263 14.73 16.39 1.34
CA ILE A 263 14.66 14.98 0.90
C ILE A 263 15.70 14.69 -0.18
N LEU A 264 15.82 15.56 -1.19
CA LEU A 264 16.79 15.38 -2.27
C LEU A 264 18.24 15.46 -1.78
N GLU A 265 18.54 16.35 -0.84
CA GLU A 265 19.89 16.48 -0.29
C GLU A 265 20.26 15.31 0.64
N TYR A 266 19.32 14.79 1.43
CA TYR A 266 19.55 13.57 2.22
C TYR A 266 19.72 12.34 1.32
N GLU A 267 18.99 12.25 0.21
CA GLU A 267 19.19 11.17 -0.78
C GLU A 267 20.62 11.19 -1.33
N LYS A 268 21.18 12.37 -1.60
CA LYS A 268 22.58 12.49 -2.03
C LYS A 268 23.55 11.94 -0.99
N VAL A 269 23.29 12.11 0.31
CA VAL A 269 24.12 11.49 1.36
C VAL A 269 24.09 9.96 1.23
N ILE A 270 22.88 9.39 1.13
CA ILE A 270 22.66 7.94 1.08
C ILE A 270 23.27 7.30 -0.17
N VAL A 271 23.15 7.96 -1.31
CA VAL A 271 23.59 7.43 -2.61
C VAL A 271 25.07 7.67 -2.87
N LYS A 272 25.60 8.87 -2.54
CA LYS A 272 27.00 9.21 -2.85
C LYS A 272 27.99 8.76 -1.78
N TYR A 273 27.55 8.66 -0.52
CA TYR A 273 28.41 8.30 0.60
C TYR A 273 27.82 7.10 1.37
N PRO A 274 27.62 5.93 0.74
CA PRO A 274 26.91 4.80 1.34
C PRO A 274 27.58 4.21 2.58
N GLU A 275 28.89 4.47 2.76
CA GLU A 275 29.68 4.05 3.92
C GLU A 275 29.89 5.18 4.94
N GLY A 276 29.31 6.37 4.71
CA GLY A 276 29.46 7.52 5.59
C GLY A 276 28.68 7.41 6.90
N ASP A 277 29.21 8.00 7.96
CA ASP A 277 28.61 7.99 9.29
C ASP A 277 27.30 8.78 9.35
N LYS A 278 26.99 9.59 8.33
CA LYS A 278 25.73 10.33 8.23
C LYS A 278 24.60 9.60 7.53
N VAL A 279 24.80 8.38 7.01
CA VAL A 279 23.75 7.68 6.26
C VAL A 279 22.53 7.35 7.13
N SER A 280 22.73 6.88 8.37
CA SER A 280 21.64 6.59 9.30
C SER A 280 20.84 7.85 9.66
N ALA A 281 21.54 8.97 9.89
CA ALA A 281 20.94 10.26 10.18
C ALA A 281 20.19 10.84 8.97
N ALA A 282 20.75 10.71 7.77
CA ALA A 282 20.12 11.13 6.52
C ALA A 282 18.83 10.35 6.26
N LEU A 283 18.84 9.02 6.40
CA LEU A 283 17.64 8.19 6.27
C LEU A 283 16.55 8.59 7.27
N LEU A 284 16.92 8.82 8.53
CA LEU A 284 15.99 9.29 9.55
C LEU A 284 15.38 10.64 9.16
N LYS A 285 16.22 11.63 8.85
CA LYS A 285 15.76 12.99 8.51
C LYS A 285 14.97 13.05 7.22
N GLN A 286 15.32 12.26 6.22
CA GLN A 286 14.54 12.09 5.00
C GLN A 286 13.16 11.50 5.32
N GLY A 287 13.10 10.44 6.14
CA GLY A 287 11.83 9.88 6.59
C GLY A 287 10.97 10.90 7.33
N LEU A 288 11.56 11.68 8.24
CA LEU A 288 10.86 12.76 8.93
C LEU A 288 10.37 13.85 7.97
N ALA A 289 11.16 14.24 6.98
CA ALA A 289 10.76 15.23 5.97
C ALA A 289 9.56 14.76 5.14
N PHE A 290 9.51 13.48 4.75
CA PHE A 290 8.31 12.92 4.09
C PHE A 290 7.07 12.96 4.97
N LEU A 291 7.21 12.73 6.29
CA LEU A 291 6.09 12.84 7.23
C LEU A 291 5.58 14.28 7.35
N GLU A 292 6.48 15.27 7.36
CA GLU A 292 6.11 16.68 7.37
C GLU A 292 5.36 17.11 6.10
N LEU A 293 5.65 16.46 4.96
CA LEU A 293 4.90 16.62 3.70
C LEU A 293 3.58 15.84 3.67
N GLY A 294 3.26 15.07 4.71
CA GLY A 294 2.06 14.23 4.77
C GLY A 294 2.18 12.87 4.07
N ASP A 295 3.33 12.58 3.46
CA ASP A 295 3.60 11.28 2.84
C ASP A 295 4.02 10.24 3.90
N LYS A 296 3.00 9.75 4.60
CA LYS A 296 3.16 8.73 5.65
C LYS A 296 3.76 7.43 5.13
N THR A 297 3.51 7.08 3.88
CA THR A 297 3.96 5.82 3.27
C THR A 297 5.48 5.82 3.12
N ASN A 298 6.02 6.83 2.44
CA ASN A 298 7.46 6.93 2.24
C ASN A 298 8.20 7.22 3.55
N GLY A 299 7.65 8.09 4.40
CA GLY A 299 8.20 8.36 5.73
C GLY A 299 8.32 7.08 6.57
N ARG A 300 7.26 6.26 6.66
CA ARG A 300 7.28 5.00 7.40
C ARG A 300 8.28 4.00 6.84
N ASN A 301 8.39 3.87 5.52
CA ASN A 301 9.32 2.95 4.88
C ASN A 301 10.79 3.32 5.17
N LEU A 302 11.11 4.62 5.14
CA LEU A 302 12.45 5.10 5.47
C LEU A 302 12.79 4.88 6.95
N LEU A 303 11.86 5.17 7.86
CA LEU A 303 12.06 4.91 9.29
C LEU A 303 12.29 3.42 9.59
N LYS A 304 11.56 2.51 8.93
CA LYS A 304 11.83 1.06 9.03
C LYS A 304 13.22 0.71 8.52
N ARG A 305 13.64 1.29 7.39
CA ARG A 305 14.98 1.07 6.84
C ARG A 305 16.08 1.48 7.83
N VAL A 306 15.87 2.54 8.62
CA VAL A 306 16.79 2.92 9.70
C VAL A 306 16.84 1.82 10.78
N THR A 307 15.69 1.33 11.24
CA THR A 307 15.64 0.30 12.29
C THR A 307 16.23 -1.04 11.84
N ASP A 308 16.07 -1.37 10.57
CA ASP A 308 16.52 -2.64 10.02
C ASP A 308 18.02 -2.64 9.72
N ARG A 309 18.55 -1.53 9.16
CA ARG A 309 19.97 -1.42 8.77
C ARG A 309 20.88 -0.94 9.88
N TYR A 310 20.38 -0.14 10.82
CA TYR A 310 21.17 0.49 11.87
C TYR A 310 20.58 0.24 13.26
N PRO A 311 20.27 -1.01 13.65
CA PRO A 311 19.42 -1.33 14.81
C PRO A 311 19.93 -0.80 16.16
N GLN A 312 21.26 -0.65 16.30
CA GLN A 312 21.94 -0.19 17.51
C GLN A 312 22.25 1.32 17.52
N SER A 313 21.84 2.06 16.49
CA SER A 313 22.06 3.50 16.40
C SER A 313 21.02 4.29 17.18
N GLU A 314 21.39 5.46 17.67
CA GLU A 314 20.44 6.42 18.26
C GLU A 314 19.32 6.77 17.26
N GLN A 315 19.64 6.83 15.96
CA GLN A 315 18.68 7.09 14.91
C GLN A 315 17.61 6.01 14.83
N ALA A 316 17.95 4.75 15.10
CA ALA A 316 16.97 3.67 15.17
C ALA A 316 16.06 3.76 16.40
N ASP A 317 16.56 4.24 17.55
CA ASP A 317 15.72 4.52 18.71
C ASP A 317 14.70 5.62 18.41
N ILE A 318 15.13 6.71 17.76
CA ILE A 318 14.24 7.79 17.34
C ILE A 318 13.22 7.27 16.32
N ALA A 319 13.67 6.49 15.33
CA ALA A 319 12.80 5.92 14.30
C ALA A 319 11.74 4.99 14.89
N ARG A 320 12.09 4.10 15.83
CA ARG A 320 11.14 3.22 16.54
C ARG A 320 10.06 4.02 17.25
N LYS A 321 10.45 5.01 18.06
CA LYS A 321 9.51 5.89 18.77
C LYS A 321 8.57 6.60 17.79
N LYS A 322 9.12 7.13 16.67
CA LYS A 322 8.28 7.80 15.67
C LYS A 322 7.32 6.82 14.98
N LEU A 323 7.76 5.62 14.62
CA LEU A 323 6.92 4.58 14.01
C LEU A 323 5.72 4.18 14.90
N GLU A 324 5.89 4.17 16.21
CA GLU A 324 4.79 3.89 17.15
C GLU A 324 3.69 4.94 17.09
N THR A 325 4.05 6.21 16.86
CA THR A 325 3.09 7.31 16.72
C THR A 325 2.32 7.31 15.38
N LEU A 326 2.74 6.49 14.42
CA LEU A 326 2.16 6.41 13.07
C LEU A 326 1.21 5.21 12.91
N LYS A 327 0.92 4.47 13.98
CA LYS A 327 -0.05 3.37 14.01
C LYS A 327 -1.48 3.90 13.94
#